data_AF-A0A8J3HDK8-F1
#
_entry.id   AF-A0A8J3HDK8-F1
#
_cell.length_a   1.000
_cell.length_b   1.000
_cell.length_c   1.000
_cell.angle_alpha   90.00
_cell.angle_beta   90.00
_cell.angle_gamma   90.00
#
_symmetry.space_group_name_H-M   'P 1'
#
loop_
_entity.id
_entity.type
_entity.pdbx_description
1 polymer ?
#
loop_
_entity_poly.entity_id
_entity_poly.type
_entity_poly.pdbx_seq_one_letter_code
_entity_poly.pdbx_strand_id
1 'polypeptide(L)'
;MCLAVFSFCPQRDAALVVYETRDQSIHLPHGRPAAAGFGIDTASYACHWRDNPQLLDRVWTFRIGHDRDLLAEPIIGGLDAGGGTWMAVNQRTGVYARILIAPMASGELGESASDELRARRASLGYVTRSGLCLDAVSYPSAAAAAKGLQTDLPAALDRDRKLMLPLFLLLADASDAYVVRLHEDGRVEVTPITDCGTHVLTVRGLDTPAAALSQILLDRLAEQPRPDTDPASWDGWLSAFAIDGRISDDDYRDPSWRAHRSTALQPPYLNTLGQTRHQRAPWPSQADAGEVEWTKSTTCVVIGQDGLRTFLYEERHVTPGQPWPQTISAAAFPASSADYTLVTELAAR
;
A
#
# COMPACT_ATOMS: atom_id res chain seq x y z
N MET A 1 2.07 9.09 -2.28
CA MET A 1 2.46 8.33 -3.48
C MET A 1 2.84 6.90 -3.11
N CYS A 2 1.82 6.07 -2.86
CA CYS A 2 2.02 4.63 -2.67
C CYS A 2 2.60 3.97 -3.92
N LEU A 3 3.40 2.92 -3.74
CA LEU A 3 3.85 2.02 -4.80
C LEU A 3 3.93 0.57 -4.30
N ALA A 4 3.99 -0.37 -5.23
CA ALA A 4 4.36 -1.75 -4.97
C ALA A 4 5.40 -2.20 -6.00
N VAL A 5 6.54 -2.69 -5.54
CA VAL A 5 7.53 -3.41 -6.35
C VAL A 5 7.40 -4.88 -6.02
N PHE A 6 7.24 -5.73 -7.02
CA PHE A 6 7.07 -7.14 -6.78
C PHE A 6 7.77 -7.98 -7.85
N SER A 7 8.27 -9.14 -7.44
CA SER A 7 8.70 -10.17 -8.37
C SER A 7 7.74 -11.34 -8.32
N PHE A 8 7.24 -11.74 -9.48
CA PHE A 8 6.32 -12.86 -9.64
C PHE A 8 6.93 -13.88 -10.59
N CYS A 9 7.11 -15.11 -10.14
CA CYS A 9 7.61 -16.23 -10.94
C CYS A 9 7.00 -17.52 -10.38
N PRO A 10 5.86 -17.98 -10.89
CA PRO A 10 5.07 -19.06 -10.26
C PRO A 10 5.78 -20.41 -10.23
N GLN A 11 6.82 -20.60 -11.05
CA GLN A 11 7.65 -21.82 -11.07
C GLN A 11 8.68 -21.87 -9.92
N ARG A 12 8.83 -20.79 -9.15
CA ARG A 12 9.77 -20.72 -8.02
C ARG A 12 9.07 -21.00 -6.71
N ASP A 13 9.86 -21.42 -5.73
CA ASP A 13 9.38 -21.74 -4.39
C ASP A 13 8.88 -20.50 -3.63
N ALA A 14 9.69 -19.43 -3.59
CA ALA A 14 9.24 -18.08 -3.28
C ALA A 14 8.61 -17.46 -4.53
N ALA A 15 7.40 -17.89 -4.88
CA ALA A 15 6.73 -17.54 -6.14
C ALA A 15 6.40 -16.05 -6.27
N LEU A 16 6.06 -15.39 -5.16
CA LEU A 16 5.77 -13.96 -5.10
C LEU A 16 6.59 -13.29 -4.00
N VAL A 17 7.25 -12.17 -4.34
CA VAL A 17 8.01 -11.32 -3.43
C VAL A 17 7.52 -9.89 -3.63
N VAL A 18 7.11 -9.19 -2.58
CA VAL A 18 6.54 -7.84 -2.67
C VAL A 18 7.19 -6.90 -1.67
N TYR A 19 7.67 -5.76 -2.15
CA TYR A 19 7.96 -4.58 -1.35
C TYR A 19 6.91 -3.51 -1.65
N GLU A 20 6.30 -2.92 -0.64
CA GLU A 20 5.34 -1.83 -0.85
C GLU A 20 5.58 -0.67 0.10
N THR A 21 5.16 0.51 -0.34
CA THR A 21 5.16 1.72 0.48
C THR A 21 3.74 2.24 0.65
N ARG A 22 3.46 2.74 1.85
CA ARG A 22 2.24 3.48 2.16
C ARG A 22 2.59 4.90 2.54
N ASP A 23 2.13 5.81 1.70
CA ASP A 23 2.19 7.23 2.01
C ASP A 23 0.86 7.71 2.58
N GLN A 24 0.93 8.63 3.54
CA GLN A 24 -0.23 9.22 4.17
C GLN A 24 0.15 10.55 4.84
N SER A 25 -0.85 11.36 5.20
CA SER A 25 -0.62 12.53 6.04
C SER A 25 0.18 12.14 7.29
N ILE A 26 1.20 12.94 7.58
CA ILE A 26 2.12 12.71 8.68
C ILE A 26 1.42 12.67 10.05
N HIS A 27 0.26 13.32 10.18
CA HIS A 27 -0.49 13.42 11.43
C HIS A 27 -1.71 12.47 11.52
N LEU A 28 -2.12 11.85 10.40
CA LEU A 28 -3.21 10.88 10.45
C LEU A 28 -2.72 9.58 11.11
N PRO A 29 -3.41 9.04 12.13
CA PRO A 29 -3.04 7.76 12.73
C PRO A 29 -2.95 6.62 11.72
N HIS A 30 -1.95 5.76 11.87
CA HIS A 30 -1.74 4.52 11.10
C HIS A 30 -0.99 3.54 11.99
N GLY A 31 -1.08 2.24 11.72
CA GLY A 31 -0.33 1.23 12.45
C GLY A 31 -0.65 1.23 13.94
N ARG A 32 0.38 1.16 14.79
CA ARG A 32 0.26 1.21 16.26
C ARG A 32 -0.60 2.39 16.76
N PRO A 33 -0.36 3.66 16.37
CA PRO A 33 -1.25 4.76 16.73
C PRO A 33 -2.72 4.58 16.33
N ALA A 34 -3.01 3.99 15.16
CA ALA A 34 -4.39 3.70 14.78
C ALA A 34 -4.99 2.58 15.64
N ALA A 35 -4.24 1.50 15.85
CA ALA A 35 -4.63 0.38 16.72
C ALA A 35 -4.96 0.85 18.14
N ALA A 36 -4.10 1.68 18.73
CA ALA A 36 -4.32 2.28 20.05
C ALA A 36 -5.61 3.12 20.10
N GLY A 37 -5.92 3.85 19.01
CA GLY A 37 -7.18 4.59 18.87
C GLY A 37 -8.43 3.71 18.86
N PHE A 38 -8.28 2.40 18.61
CA PHE A 38 -9.34 1.39 18.68
C PHE A 38 -9.26 0.52 19.94
N GLY A 39 -8.39 0.85 20.90
CA GLY A 39 -8.20 0.06 22.12
C GLY A 39 -7.47 -1.26 21.89
N ILE A 40 -6.68 -1.36 20.81
CA ILE A 40 -5.93 -2.56 20.43
C ILE A 40 -4.45 -2.33 20.78
N ASP A 41 -3.92 -3.16 21.68
CA ASP A 41 -2.51 -3.13 22.11
C ASP A 41 -1.74 -4.29 21.49
N THR A 42 -1.75 -4.37 20.16
CA THR A 42 -1.07 -5.43 19.38
C THR A 42 -0.14 -4.83 18.33
N ALA A 43 0.60 -5.71 17.62
CA ALA A 43 1.44 -5.32 16.49
C ALA A 43 0.64 -4.56 15.42
N SER A 44 1.28 -3.60 14.74
CA SER A 44 0.61 -2.76 13.74
C SER A 44 -0.02 -3.55 12.61
N TYR A 45 0.63 -4.65 12.21
CA TYR A 45 0.14 -5.63 11.26
C TYR A 45 -0.16 -6.93 12.01
N ALA A 46 -1.44 -7.32 12.01
CA ALA A 46 -1.91 -8.52 12.69
C ALA A 46 -3.27 -8.97 12.13
N CYS A 47 -3.85 -10.01 12.72
CA CYS A 47 -5.20 -10.50 12.42
C CYS A 47 -6.30 -9.66 13.08
N HIS A 48 -6.22 -8.34 12.95
CA HIS A 48 -7.04 -7.38 13.70
C HIS A 48 -8.54 -7.63 13.60
N TRP A 49 -9.06 -7.92 12.40
CA TRP A 49 -10.50 -8.13 12.19
C TRP A 49 -11.01 -9.47 12.71
N ARG A 50 -10.14 -10.48 12.85
CA ARG A 50 -10.49 -11.74 13.55
C ARG A 50 -10.59 -11.49 15.05
N ASP A 51 -9.59 -10.80 15.60
CA ASP A 51 -9.45 -10.59 17.04
C ASP A 51 -10.41 -9.49 17.55
N ASN A 52 -10.82 -8.56 16.68
CA ASN A 52 -11.79 -7.50 16.92
C ASN A 52 -12.75 -7.32 15.71
N PRO A 53 -13.77 -8.19 15.58
CA PRO A 53 -14.72 -8.16 14.45
C PRO A 53 -15.51 -6.86 14.29
N GLN A 54 -15.66 -6.06 15.35
CA GLN A 54 -16.37 -4.77 15.30
C GLN A 54 -15.65 -3.73 14.44
N LEU A 55 -14.36 -3.93 14.15
CA LEU A 55 -13.62 -3.07 13.20
C LEU A 55 -14.25 -3.06 11.81
N LEU A 56 -14.88 -4.16 11.39
CA LEU A 56 -15.57 -4.21 10.09
C LEU A 56 -16.76 -3.26 10.01
N ASP A 57 -17.40 -2.91 11.13
CA ASP A 57 -18.54 -1.99 11.13
C ASP A 57 -18.13 -0.56 10.74
N ARG A 58 -16.82 -0.28 10.69
CA ARG A 58 -16.24 1.03 10.33
C ARG A 58 -15.85 1.14 8.86
N VAL A 59 -15.80 0.02 8.14
CA VAL A 59 -15.33 -0.03 6.76
C VAL A 59 -16.40 -0.63 5.87
N TRP A 60 -16.53 -0.08 4.66
CA TRP A 60 -17.38 -0.72 3.67
C TRP A 60 -16.65 -1.95 3.12
N THR A 61 -17.30 -3.10 3.23
CA THR A 61 -16.88 -4.37 2.64
C THR A 61 -18.10 -5.01 1.97
N PHE A 62 -17.91 -5.69 0.86
CA PHE A 62 -19.01 -6.31 0.11
C PHE A 62 -19.04 -7.84 0.21
N ARG A 63 -18.01 -8.45 0.79
CA ARG A 63 -17.90 -9.90 0.96
C ARG A 63 -17.69 -10.27 2.42
N ILE A 64 -16.57 -9.90 3.01
CA ILE A 64 -16.22 -10.33 4.38
C ILE A 64 -17.17 -9.77 5.44
N GLY A 65 -17.77 -8.59 5.19
CA GLY A 65 -18.79 -8.01 6.06
C GLY A 65 -20.15 -8.73 6.00
N HIS A 66 -20.43 -9.46 4.92
CA HIS A 66 -21.68 -10.20 4.71
C HIS A 66 -21.58 -11.68 5.09
N ASP A 67 -20.37 -12.25 5.02
CA ASP A 67 -20.08 -13.61 5.47
C ASP A 67 -18.98 -13.56 6.53
N ARG A 68 -19.41 -13.46 7.79
CA ARG A 68 -18.51 -13.33 8.94
C ARG A 68 -17.72 -14.61 9.23
N ASP A 69 -18.08 -15.76 8.66
CA ASP A 69 -17.29 -16.98 8.82
C ASP A 69 -15.90 -16.81 8.15
N LEU A 70 -15.81 -15.95 7.14
CA LEU A 70 -14.55 -15.56 6.50
C LEU A 70 -13.60 -14.79 7.45
N LEU A 71 -14.07 -14.27 8.59
CA LEU A 71 -13.22 -13.65 9.61
C LEU A 71 -12.41 -14.66 10.42
N ALA A 72 -12.77 -15.94 10.40
CA ALA A 72 -11.99 -16.99 11.03
C ALA A 72 -10.63 -17.21 10.33
N GLU A 73 -10.51 -16.75 9.08
CA GLU A 73 -9.28 -16.86 8.31
C GLU A 73 -8.15 -16.00 8.91
N PRO A 74 -6.89 -16.47 8.85
CA PRO A 74 -5.75 -15.74 9.37
C PRO A 74 -5.34 -14.63 8.37
N ILE A 75 -6.10 -13.54 8.32
CA ILE A 75 -5.84 -12.39 7.44
C ILE A 75 -5.01 -11.35 8.18
N ILE A 76 -3.77 -11.14 7.77
CA ILE A 76 -2.91 -10.06 8.27
C ILE A 76 -3.17 -8.79 7.46
N GLY A 77 -3.34 -7.66 8.14
CA GLY A 77 -3.35 -6.33 7.52
C GLY A 77 -2.94 -5.26 8.52
N GLY A 78 -2.55 -4.08 8.01
CA GLY A 78 -2.20 -2.91 8.81
C GLY A 78 -3.40 -2.00 9.03
N LEU A 79 -3.56 -1.44 10.22
CA LEU A 79 -4.69 -0.53 10.50
C LEU A 79 -4.44 0.89 10.01
N ASP A 80 -5.41 1.46 9.30
CA ASP A 80 -5.48 2.90 9.05
C ASP A 80 -6.40 3.62 10.05
N ALA A 81 -6.40 4.95 10.03
CA ALA A 81 -7.27 5.79 10.89
C ALA A 81 -8.77 5.48 10.74
N GLY A 82 -9.20 4.87 9.64
CA GLY A 82 -10.59 4.46 9.41
C GLY A 82 -10.95 3.12 10.04
N GLY A 83 -9.96 2.30 10.41
CA GLY A 83 -10.13 0.91 10.84
C GLY A 83 -10.04 -0.10 9.69
N GLY A 84 -9.67 0.36 8.49
CA GLY A 84 -9.42 -0.51 7.34
C GLY A 84 -7.94 -0.75 7.12
N THR A 85 -7.62 -1.31 5.95
CA THR A 85 -6.25 -1.57 5.52
C THR A 85 -6.03 -1.24 4.05
N TRP A 86 -4.77 -0.95 3.73
CA TRP A 86 -4.30 -0.70 2.38
C TRP A 86 -3.56 -1.88 1.78
N MET A 87 -3.21 -2.87 2.62
CA MET A 87 -2.67 -4.15 2.21
C MET A 87 -3.19 -5.27 3.12
N ALA A 88 -3.56 -6.40 2.56
CA ALA A 88 -3.90 -7.58 3.34
C ALA A 88 -3.26 -8.82 2.72
N VAL A 89 -3.01 -9.82 3.54
CA VAL A 89 -2.59 -11.15 3.09
C VAL A 89 -3.28 -12.21 3.94
N ASN A 90 -3.86 -13.21 3.28
CA ASN A 90 -4.33 -14.40 3.97
C ASN A 90 -3.15 -15.35 4.17
N GLN A 91 -2.76 -15.62 5.42
CA GLN A 91 -1.57 -16.41 5.72
C GLN A 91 -1.65 -17.82 5.13
N ARG A 92 -2.85 -18.40 5.09
CA ARG A 92 -3.10 -19.79 4.71
C ARG A 92 -3.20 -19.96 3.20
N THR A 93 -3.95 -19.10 2.52
CA THR A 93 -4.10 -19.21 1.05
C THR A 93 -2.97 -18.52 0.30
N GLY A 94 -2.21 -17.64 0.95
CA GLY A 94 -1.19 -16.81 0.31
C GLY A 94 -1.75 -15.69 -0.55
N VAL A 95 -3.08 -15.48 -0.58
CA VAL A 95 -3.67 -14.40 -1.36
C VAL A 95 -3.28 -13.06 -0.75
N TYR A 96 -2.57 -12.25 -1.52
CA TYR A 96 -2.10 -10.92 -1.22
C TYR A 96 -2.94 -9.89 -1.97
N ALA A 97 -3.26 -8.78 -1.31
CA ALA A 97 -3.96 -7.65 -1.89
C ALA A 97 -3.32 -6.32 -1.46
N ARG A 98 -3.08 -5.41 -2.42
CA ARG A 98 -2.54 -4.05 -2.15
C ARG A 98 -3.21 -2.99 -3.01
N ILE A 99 -3.79 -1.97 -2.38
CA ILE A 99 -4.51 -0.88 -3.08
C ILE A 99 -3.63 0.35 -3.31
N LEU A 100 -3.51 0.78 -4.55
CA LEU A 100 -2.98 2.09 -4.89
C LEU A 100 -4.11 2.96 -5.42
N ILE A 101 -4.05 4.26 -5.10
CA ILE A 101 -4.95 5.23 -5.71
C ILE A 101 -4.66 5.34 -7.21
N ALA A 102 -5.69 5.53 -8.02
CA ALA A 102 -5.53 5.81 -9.44
C ALA A 102 -5.97 7.26 -9.77
N PRO A 103 -5.42 7.85 -10.83
CA PRO A 103 -5.89 9.11 -11.38
C PRO A 103 -7.34 9.00 -11.85
N MET A 104 -8.11 10.04 -11.58
CA MET A 104 -9.39 10.32 -12.22
C MET A 104 -9.18 10.70 -13.69
N ALA A 105 -10.26 10.79 -14.48
CA ALA A 105 -10.18 11.26 -15.86
C ALA A 105 -9.58 12.68 -15.99
N SER A 106 -9.75 13.51 -14.96
CA SER A 106 -9.14 14.85 -14.84
C SER A 106 -7.62 14.82 -14.61
N GLY A 107 -7.04 13.66 -14.31
CA GLY A 107 -5.64 13.51 -13.91
C GLY A 107 -5.37 13.71 -12.42
N GLU A 108 -6.38 14.10 -11.63
CA GLU A 108 -6.25 14.21 -10.17
C GLU A 108 -6.18 12.82 -9.52
N LEU A 109 -5.29 12.62 -8.54
CA LEU A 109 -5.34 11.39 -7.74
C LEU A 109 -6.51 11.45 -6.77
N GLY A 110 -7.28 10.36 -6.69
CA GLY A 110 -8.50 10.21 -5.89
C GLY A 110 -8.31 10.13 -4.37
N GLU A 111 -7.44 10.95 -3.79
CA GLU A 111 -7.37 11.20 -2.34
C GLU A 111 -7.82 12.64 -2.05
N SER A 112 -8.54 12.83 -0.96
CA SER A 112 -8.98 14.17 -0.54
C SER A 112 -7.93 14.77 0.37
N ALA A 113 -7.33 15.88 -0.04
CA ALA A 113 -6.33 16.61 0.76
C ALA A 113 -6.88 17.19 2.07
N SER A 114 -8.21 17.42 2.15
CA SER A 114 -8.85 18.06 3.29
C SER A 114 -10.03 17.27 3.86
N ASP A 115 -10.30 17.49 5.13
CA ASP A 115 -11.43 16.92 5.87
C ASP A 115 -12.77 17.34 5.27
N GLU A 116 -12.87 18.59 4.83
CA GLU A 116 -14.05 19.13 4.15
C GLU A 116 -14.35 18.34 2.87
N LEU A 117 -13.34 18.08 2.04
CA LEU A 117 -13.52 17.31 0.81
C LEU A 117 -13.85 15.84 1.11
N ARG A 118 -13.28 15.27 2.18
CA ARG A 118 -13.66 13.92 2.67
C ARG A 118 -15.13 13.88 3.09
N ALA A 119 -15.59 14.84 3.89
CA ALA A 119 -16.98 14.94 4.34
C ALA A 119 -17.95 15.13 3.17
N ARG A 120 -17.61 16.01 2.22
CA ARG A 120 -18.39 16.22 1.00
C ARG A 120 -18.52 14.94 0.18
N ARG A 121 -17.42 14.21 -0.06
CA ARG A 121 -17.45 12.92 -0.77
C ARG A 121 -18.32 11.89 -0.03
N ALA A 122 -18.21 11.80 1.29
CA ALA A 122 -19.06 10.93 2.09
C ALA A 122 -20.55 11.26 1.95
N SER A 123 -20.92 12.55 1.93
CA SER A 123 -22.32 12.97 1.70
C SER A 123 -22.85 12.63 0.30
N LEU A 124 -21.96 12.46 -0.68
CA LEU A 124 -22.29 12.03 -2.03
C LEU A 124 -22.32 10.50 -2.18
N GLY A 125 -22.16 9.75 -1.08
CA GLY A 125 -22.20 8.29 -1.07
C GLY A 125 -20.87 7.61 -1.40
N TYR A 126 -19.75 8.35 -1.43
CA TYR A 126 -18.44 7.73 -1.61
C TYR A 126 -18.03 6.93 -0.38
N VAL A 127 -17.58 5.70 -0.59
CA VAL A 127 -16.96 4.84 0.41
C VAL A 127 -15.44 4.86 0.28
N THR A 128 -14.77 4.60 1.41
CA THR A 128 -13.33 4.35 1.43
C THR A 128 -13.00 3.01 0.77
N ARG A 129 -11.82 2.93 0.18
CA ARG A 129 -11.27 1.72 -0.44
C ARG A 129 -10.70 0.74 0.59
N SER A 130 -10.55 1.15 1.85
CA SER A 130 -9.78 0.43 2.87
C SER A 130 -10.40 -0.89 3.37
N GLY A 131 -11.62 -1.24 2.97
CA GLY A 131 -12.18 -2.59 3.17
C GLY A 131 -11.84 -3.57 2.05
N LEU A 132 -11.45 -3.08 0.86
CA LEU A 132 -11.38 -3.88 -0.35
C LEU A 132 -10.27 -4.94 -0.31
N CYS A 133 -9.15 -4.67 0.36
CA CYS A 133 -8.09 -5.67 0.57
C CYS A 133 -8.61 -6.86 1.38
N LEU A 134 -9.48 -6.63 2.37
CA LEU A 134 -10.05 -7.69 3.21
C LEU A 134 -11.00 -8.57 2.40
N ASP A 135 -11.87 -7.94 1.59
CA ASP A 135 -12.74 -8.67 0.67
C ASP A 135 -11.92 -9.51 -0.32
N ALA A 136 -10.86 -8.94 -0.89
CA ALA A 136 -10.02 -9.61 -1.88
C ALA A 136 -9.30 -10.85 -1.34
N VAL A 137 -8.69 -10.76 -0.15
CA VAL A 137 -7.94 -11.91 0.42
C VAL A 137 -8.82 -12.95 1.10
N SER A 138 -10.14 -12.68 1.19
CA SER A 138 -11.14 -13.67 1.63
C SER A 138 -11.55 -14.67 0.55
N TYR A 139 -11.06 -14.50 -0.68
CA TYR A 139 -11.21 -15.49 -1.75
C TYR A 139 -10.15 -16.61 -1.61
N PRO A 140 -10.43 -17.81 -2.12
CA PRO A 140 -9.53 -18.96 -1.97
C PRO A 140 -8.24 -18.87 -2.80
N SER A 141 -8.20 -18.02 -3.84
CA SER A 141 -7.02 -17.78 -4.69
C SER A 141 -7.08 -16.40 -5.32
N ALA A 142 -5.95 -15.91 -5.84
CA ALA A 142 -5.86 -14.65 -6.56
C ALA A 142 -6.71 -14.65 -7.84
N ALA A 143 -6.77 -15.78 -8.56
CA ALA A 143 -7.65 -15.94 -9.72
C ALA A 143 -9.14 -15.84 -9.35
N ALA A 144 -9.54 -16.47 -8.23
CA ALA A 144 -10.90 -16.36 -7.73
C ALA A 144 -11.22 -14.93 -7.26
N ALA A 145 -10.28 -14.26 -6.59
CA ALA A 145 -10.41 -12.87 -6.17
C ALA A 145 -10.60 -11.93 -7.37
N ALA A 146 -9.77 -12.07 -8.40
CA ALA A 146 -9.82 -11.25 -9.60
C ALA A 146 -11.18 -11.38 -10.33
N LYS A 147 -11.65 -12.62 -10.52
CA LYS A 147 -12.97 -12.89 -11.11
C LYS A 147 -14.12 -12.38 -10.24
N GLY A 148 -14.03 -12.60 -8.92
CA GLY A 148 -15.01 -12.13 -7.95
C GLY A 148 -15.12 -10.61 -7.97
N LEU A 149 -14.00 -9.90 -7.85
CA LEU A 149 -13.97 -8.43 -7.92
C LEU A 149 -14.49 -7.88 -9.24
N GLN A 150 -14.23 -8.55 -10.38
CA GLN A 150 -14.77 -8.12 -11.66
C GLN A 150 -16.30 -8.15 -11.72
N THR A 151 -16.93 -9.08 -10.99
CA THR A 151 -18.39 -9.32 -11.04
C THR A 151 -19.12 -8.69 -9.86
N ASP A 152 -18.61 -8.94 -8.66
CA ASP A 152 -19.26 -8.68 -7.39
C ASP A 152 -19.08 -7.22 -6.94
N LEU A 153 -17.93 -6.59 -7.22
CA LEU A 153 -17.68 -5.21 -6.79
C LEU A 153 -18.63 -4.20 -7.47
N PRO A 154 -18.80 -4.17 -8.80
CA PRO A 154 -19.76 -3.27 -9.44
C PRO A 154 -21.19 -3.51 -8.95
N ALA A 155 -21.58 -4.79 -8.82
CA ALA A 155 -22.90 -5.19 -8.34
C ALA A 155 -23.15 -4.74 -6.89
N ALA A 156 -22.14 -4.85 -6.01
CA ALA A 156 -22.24 -4.41 -4.63
C ALA A 156 -22.31 -2.88 -4.50
N LEU A 157 -21.51 -2.15 -5.27
CA LEU A 157 -21.56 -0.68 -5.31
C LEU A 157 -22.95 -0.19 -5.76
N ASP A 158 -23.52 -0.80 -6.80
CA ASP A 158 -24.88 -0.48 -7.26
C ASP A 158 -25.95 -0.82 -6.20
N ARG A 159 -25.93 -2.06 -5.68
CA ARG A 159 -26.84 -2.54 -4.63
C ARG A 159 -26.85 -1.63 -3.42
N ASP A 160 -25.68 -1.22 -2.94
CA ASP A 160 -25.52 -0.42 -1.73
C ASP A 160 -25.61 1.09 -2.00
N ARG A 161 -25.82 1.47 -3.28
CA ARG A 161 -25.84 2.87 -3.77
C ARG A 161 -24.60 3.65 -3.33
N LYS A 162 -23.43 3.02 -3.48
CA LYS A 162 -22.13 3.57 -3.11
C LYS A 162 -21.31 3.91 -4.33
N LEU A 163 -20.41 4.87 -4.14
CA LEU A 163 -19.40 5.24 -5.13
C LEU A 163 -18.02 4.95 -4.57
N MET A 164 -17.08 4.57 -5.42
CA MET A 164 -15.70 4.35 -5.03
C MET A 164 -14.79 5.04 -6.05
N LEU A 165 -13.78 5.77 -5.55
CA LEU A 165 -12.83 6.46 -6.41
C LEU A 165 -11.93 5.46 -7.14
N PRO A 166 -11.40 5.84 -8.33
CA PRO A 166 -10.50 5.00 -9.10
C PRO A 166 -9.32 4.46 -8.29
N LEU A 167 -8.96 3.22 -8.56
CA LEU A 167 -7.86 2.52 -7.88
C LEU A 167 -7.19 1.50 -8.78
N PHE A 168 -5.96 1.16 -8.42
CA PHE A 168 -5.31 -0.08 -8.79
C PHE A 168 -5.26 -1.00 -7.57
N LEU A 169 -5.46 -2.29 -7.79
CA LEU A 169 -5.34 -3.32 -6.76
C LEU A 169 -4.46 -4.44 -7.31
N LEU A 170 -3.28 -4.61 -6.72
CA LEU A 170 -2.46 -5.80 -6.94
C LEU A 170 -3.10 -6.95 -6.19
N LEU A 171 -3.38 -8.04 -6.90
CA LEU A 171 -3.84 -9.32 -6.36
C LEU A 171 -2.87 -10.39 -6.79
N ALA A 172 -2.32 -11.15 -5.86
CA ALA A 172 -1.43 -12.23 -6.23
C ALA A 172 -1.40 -13.33 -5.18
N ASP A 173 -1.08 -14.53 -5.61
CA ASP A 173 -0.68 -15.65 -4.77
C ASP A 173 0.53 -16.34 -5.42
N ALA A 174 0.80 -17.60 -5.07
CA ALA A 174 1.94 -18.33 -5.61
C ALA A 174 1.76 -18.80 -7.06
N SER A 175 0.52 -18.83 -7.56
CA SER A 175 0.17 -19.36 -8.88
C SER A 175 -0.19 -18.27 -9.87
N ASP A 176 -0.88 -17.23 -9.42
CA ASP A 176 -1.43 -16.19 -10.27
C ASP A 176 -1.19 -14.78 -9.70
N ALA A 177 -1.03 -13.80 -10.60
CA ALA A 177 -0.97 -12.39 -10.26
C ALA A 177 -1.77 -11.54 -11.24
N TYR A 178 -2.44 -10.51 -10.73
CA TYR A 178 -3.33 -9.62 -11.46
C TYR A 178 -3.21 -8.19 -10.95
N VAL A 179 -3.39 -7.23 -11.86
CA VAL A 179 -3.75 -5.85 -11.50
C VAL A 179 -5.20 -5.61 -11.85
N VAL A 180 -6.00 -5.28 -10.84
CA VAL A 180 -7.39 -4.86 -11.01
C VAL A 180 -7.46 -3.34 -11.00
N ARG A 181 -8.14 -2.76 -11.99
CA ARG A 181 -8.39 -1.32 -12.09
C ARG A 181 -9.88 -1.05 -11.97
N LEU A 182 -10.26 -0.22 -11.00
CA LEU A 182 -11.59 0.40 -10.96
C LEU A 182 -11.50 1.74 -11.69
N HIS A 183 -12.34 1.91 -12.70
CA HIS A 183 -12.49 3.16 -13.45
C HIS A 183 -13.55 4.06 -12.79
N GLU A 184 -13.53 5.35 -13.14
CA GLU A 184 -14.45 6.35 -12.58
C GLU A 184 -15.92 6.09 -12.94
N ASP A 185 -16.17 5.41 -14.06
CA ASP A 185 -17.49 4.96 -14.52
C ASP A 185 -17.96 3.67 -13.81
N GLY A 186 -17.20 3.15 -12.84
CA GLY A 186 -17.51 1.91 -12.12
C GLY A 186 -17.10 0.63 -12.86
N ARG A 187 -16.53 0.72 -14.06
CA ARG A 187 -16.02 -0.45 -14.79
C ARG A 187 -14.81 -1.04 -14.06
N VAL A 188 -14.78 -2.36 -13.94
CA VAL A 188 -13.64 -3.11 -13.40
C VAL A 188 -12.90 -3.81 -14.53
N GLU A 189 -11.62 -3.51 -14.65
CA GLU A 189 -10.69 -4.12 -15.60
C GLU A 189 -9.69 -4.99 -14.85
N VAL A 190 -9.42 -6.18 -15.36
CA VAL A 190 -8.49 -7.14 -14.75
C VAL A 190 -7.40 -7.46 -15.77
N THR A 191 -6.15 -7.19 -15.41
CA THR A 191 -4.98 -7.48 -16.24
C THR A 191 -4.14 -8.58 -15.58
N PRO A 192 -3.99 -9.75 -16.19
CA PRO A 192 -3.10 -10.79 -15.67
C PRO A 192 -1.63 -10.39 -15.84
N ILE A 193 -0.78 -10.86 -14.92
CA ILE A 193 0.67 -10.73 -14.99
C ILE A 193 1.23 -12.11 -15.32
N THR A 194 1.66 -12.29 -16.56
CA THR A 194 2.09 -13.59 -17.08
C THR A 194 3.61 -13.75 -17.10
N ASP A 195 4.33 -12.64 -17.11
CA ASP A 195 5.77 -12.64 -17.30
C ASP A 195 6.45 -12.89 -15.95
N CYS A 196 7.43 -13.81 -15.94
CA CYS A 196 8.28 -14.00 -14.77
C CYS A 196 9.31 -12.88 -14.73
N GLY A 197 9.26 -12.06 -13.68
CA GLY A 197 10.14 -10.89 -13.60
C GLY A 197 9.87 -10.03 -12.37
N THR A 198 10.51 -8.86 -12.36
CA THR A 198 10.26 -7.78 -11.39
C THR A 198 9.40 -6.73 -12.08
N HIS A 199 8.38 -6.27 -11.35
CA HIS A 199 7.36 -5.34 -11.81
C HIS A 199 7.20 -4.20 -10.80
N VAL A 200 6.74 -3.06 -11.28
CA VAL A 200 6.46 -1.87 -10.47
C VAL A 200 5.06 -1.38 -10.76
N LEU A 201 4.19 -1.48 -9.76
CA LEU A 201 2.87 -0.86 -9.77
C LEU A 201 2.95 0.49 -9.04
N THR A 202 2.60 1.56 -9.75
CA THR A 202 2.47 2.89 -9.17
C THR A 202 1.03 3.39 -9.33
N VAL A 203 0.74 4.59 -8.83
CA VAL A 203 -0.51 5.30 -9.17
C VAL A 203 -0.66 5.55 -10.66
N ARG A 204 0.37 5.37 -11.49
CA ARG A 204 0.29 5.52 -12.96
C ARG A 204 0.03 4.19 -13.69
N GLY A 205 -0.13 3.09 -12.96
CA GLY A 205 -0.31 1.75 -13.51
C GLY A 205 0.93 0.86 -13.38
N LEU A 206 0.79 -0.35 -13.93
CA LEU A 206 1.79 -1.41 -13.94
C LEU A 206 2.84 -1.13 -15.03
N ASP A 207 4.12 -1.14 -14.64
CA ASP A 207 5.28 -1.05 -15.54
C ASP A 207 5.19 0.11 -16.55
N THR A 208 4.49 1.18 -16.20
CA THR A 208 4.20 2.29 -17.09
C THR A 208 5.50 3.01 -17.48
N PRO A 209 5.93 3.01 -18.76
CA PRO A 209 7.19 3.64 -19.18
C PRO A 209 7.23 5.16 -18.92
N ALA A 210 6.07 5.81 -18.90
CA ALA A 210 5.93 7.22 -18.57
C ALA A 210 6.13 7.54 -17.07
N ALA A 211 6.28 6.53 -16.22
CA ALA A 211 6.60 6.69 -14.80
C ALA A 211 8.12 6.58 -14.61
N ALA A 212 8.83 7.71 -14.59
CA ALA A 212 10.29 7.77 -14.43
C ALA A 212 10.79 6.95 -13.22
N LEU A 213 10.06 6.98 -12.09
CA LEU A 213 10.39 6.20 -10.91
C LEU A 213 10.34 4.68 -11.18
N SER A 214 9.38 4.19 -11.98
CA SER A 214 9.30 2.77 -12.31
C SER A 214 10.55 2.31 -13.04
N GLN A 215 11.00 3.05 -14.05
CA GLN A 215 12.21 2.70 -14.81
C GLN A 215 13.45 2.73 -13.90
N ILE A 216 13.60 3.76 -13.07
CA ILE A 216 14.72 3.87 -12.12
C ILE A 216 14.77 2.66 -11.18
N LEU A 217 13.61 2.21 -10.67
CA LEU A 217 13.55 1.08 -9.76
C LEU A 217 13.84 -0.24 -10.47
N LEU A 218 13.28 -0.45 -11.67
CA LEU A 218 13.56 -1.64 -12.48
C LEU A 218 15.05 -1.74 -12.83
N ASP A 219 15.67 -0.64 -13.27
CA ASP A 219 17.10 -0.60 -13.61
C ASP A 219 17.97 -0.93 -12.39
N ARG A 220 17.63 -0.39 -11.22
CA ARG A 220 18.38 -0.65 -9.97
C ARG A 220 18.24 -2.09 -9.50
N LEU A 221 17.09 -2.71 -9.73
CA LEU A 221 16.81 -4.07 -9.28
C LEU A 221 17.26 -5.14 -10.28
N ALA A 222 17.57 -4.76 -11.53
CA ALA A 222 17.95 -5.70 -12.59
C ALA A 222 19.15 -6.59 -12.21
N GLU A 223 20.08 -6.06 -11.43
CA GLU A 223 21.28 -6.78 -10.97
C GLU A 223 21.17 -7.28 -9.52
N GLN A 224 20.09 -6.95 -8.82
CA GLN A 224 19.91 -7.37 -7.42
C GLN A 224 19.33 -8.79 -7.37
N PRO A 225 19.87 -9.67 -6.51
CA PRO A 225 19.23 -10.94 -6.22
C PRO A 225 17.80 -10.71 -5.75
N ARG A 226 16.89 -11.58 -6.20
CA ARG A 226 15.52 -11.61 -5.70
C ARG A 226 15.55 -12.08 -4.23
N PRO A 227 14.89 -11.37 -3.29
CA PRO A 227 14.80 -11.78 -1.90
C PRO A 227 14.10 -13.12 -1.73
N ASP A 228 14.38 -13.78 -0.61
CA ASP A 228 13.72 -14.98 -0.14
C ASP A 228 13.19 -14.76 1.29
N THR A 229 12.94 -15.86 2.01
CA THR A 229 12.35 -15.83 3.34
C THR A 229 13.28 -15.29 4.42
N ASP A 230 14.61 -15.34 4.22
CA ASP A 230 15.60 -14.76 5.14
C ASP A 230 15.51 -13.23 5.09
N PRO A 231 15.26 -12.54 6.22
CA PRO A 231 15.26 -11.08 6.26
C PRO A 231 16.52 -10.45 5.63
N ALA A 232 17.71 -11.02 5.84
CA ALA A 232 18.95 -10.46 5.31
C ALA A 232 19.00 -10.46 3.77
N SER A 233 18.25 -11.35 3.10
CA SER A 233 18.16 -11.39 1.64
C SER A 233 17.51 -10.13 1.03
N TRP A 234 16.77 -9.36 1.85
CA TRP A 234 16.10 -8.14 1.42
C TRP A 234 17.02 -6.93 1.30
N ASP A 235 18.20 -6.96 1.92
CA ASP A 235 19.09 -5.79 2.04
C ASP A 235 19.48 -5.19 0.66
N GLY A 236 19.67 -6.04 -0.36
CA GLY A 236 19.94 -5.57 -1.73
C GLY A 236 18.79 -4.78 -2.34
N TRP A 237 17.55 -5.25 -2.14
CA TRP A 237 16.34 -4.53 -2.57
C TRP A 237 16.13 -3.25 -1.76
N LEU A 238 16.26 -3.31 -0.43
CA LEU A 238 16.11 -2.15 0.45
C LEU A 238 17.11 -1.04 0.11
N SER A 239 18.36 -1.41 -0.22
CA SER A 239 19.37 -0.46 -0.71
C SER A 239 18.96 0.20 -2.04
N ALA A 240 18.32 -0.53 -2.96
CA ALA A 240 17.81 0.04 -4.22
C ALA A 240 16.67 1.06 -4.01
N PHE A 241 15.90 0.90 -2.93
CA PHE A 241 14.80 1.79 -2.53
C PHE A 241 15.23 2.98 -1.67
N ALA A 242 16.42 2.90 -1.07
CA ALA A 242 16.93 3.89 -0.15
C ALA A 242 17.04 5.29 -0.76
N ILE A 243 16.83 6.29 0.09
CA ILE A 243 17.11 7.70 -0.23
C ILE A 243 18.58 8.05 0.06
N ASP A 244 19.19 7.40 1.04
CA ASP A 244 20.56 7.71 1.46
C ASP A 244 21.55 7.53 0.30
N GLY A 245 22.42 8.52 0.11
CA GLY A 245 23.32 8.63 -1.04
C GLY A 245 22.66 8.86 -2.40
N ARG A 246 21.32 9.02 -2.47
CA ARG A 246 20.57 9.18 -3.74
C ARG A 246 19.90 10.54 -3.91
N ILE A 247 19.48 11.17 -2.81
CA ILE A 247 18.97 12.55 -2.83
C ILE A 247 19.75 13.34 -1.78
N SER A 248 20.43 14.40 -2.20
CA SER A 248 21.02 15.37 -1.28
C SER A 248 19.97 16.37 -0.77
N ASP A 249 20.25 17.05 0.35
CA ASP A 249 19.41 18.14 0.83
C ASP A 249 19.20 19.22 -0.25
N ASP A 250 20.19 19.47 -1.11
CA ASP A 250 20.11 20.44 -2.18
C ASP A 250 19.19 19.96 -3.32
N ASP A 251 19.28 18.68 -3.72
CA ASP A 251 18.38 18.07 -4.70
C ASP A 251 16.91 18.13 -4.24
N TYR A 252 16.66 17.87 -2.96
CA TYR A 252 15.33 17.97 -2.40
C TYR A 252 14.84 19.40 -2.28
N ARG A 253 15.74 20.38 -2.04
CA ARG A 253 15.38 21.82 -1.98
C ARG A 253 15.08 22.42 -3.35
N ASP A 254 15.48 21.76 -4.44
CA ASP A 254 15.18 22.18 -5.81
C ASP A 254 13.65 22.34 -6.02
N PRO A 255 13.16 23.51 -6.47
CA PRO A 255 11.73 23.75 -6.76
C PRO A 255 11.12 22.79 -7.81
N SER A 256 11.94 22.13 -8.62
CA SER A 256 11.54 21.16 -9.62
C SER A 256 11.39 19.73 -9.06
N TRP A 257 11.86 19.47 -7.83
CA TRP A 257 11.75 18.16 -7.19
C TRP A 257 10.27 17.73 -7.06
N ARG A 258 9.98 16.46 -7.33
CA ARG A 258 8.64 15.88 -7.17
C ARG A 258 8.73 14.47 -6.60
N ALA A 259 7.91 14.19 -5.59
CA ALA A 259 7.85 12.89 -4.91
C ALA A 259 7.77 11.69 -5.88
N HIS A 260 6.85 11.77 -6.86
CA HIS A 260 6.59 10.69 -7.82
C HIS A 260 7.67 10.45 -8.89
N ARG A 261 8.85 11.07 -8.79
CA ARG A 261 9.90 11.00 -9.82
C ARG A 261 11.24 10.46 -9.34
N SER A 262 11.49 10.46 -8.03
CA SER A 262 12.88 10.37 -7.55
C SER A 262 13.18 9.12 -6.73
N THR A 263 12.35 8.78 -5.74
CA THR A 263 12.65 7.68 -4.80
C THR A 263 11.41 6.86 -4.45
N ALA A 264 11.60 5.62 -4.01
CA ALA A 264 10.51 4.76 -3.56
C ALA A 264 10.00 5.19 -2.18
N LEU A 265 10.95 5.41 -1.27
CA LEU A 265 10.72 6.09 -0.01
C LEU A 265 10.57 7.58 -0.27
N GLN A 266 9.51 8.20 0.25
CA GLN A 266 9.19 9.60 0.00
C GLN A 266 9.48 10.44 1.24
N PRO A 267 10.36 11.46 1.15
CA PRO A 267 10.42 12.51 2.16
C PRO A 267 9.13 13.34 2.17
N PRO A 268 8.91 14.19 3.18
CA PRO A 268 7.68 14.99 3.28
C PRO A 268 7.35 15.76 1.99
N TYR A 269 6.12 15.69 1.50
CA TYR A 269 5.71 16.40 0.29
C TYR A 269 4.29 16.94 0.43
N LEU A 270 3.96 17.95 -0.37
CA LEU A 270 2.64 18.58 -0.41
C LEU A 270 1.66 17.70 -1.19
N ASN A 271 0.60 17.22 -0.56
CA ASN A 271 -0.57 16.65 -1.22
C ASN A 271 -1.70 17.68 -1.30
N THR A 272 -1.42 18.79 -1.96
CA THR A 272 -2.37 19.88 -2.21
C THR A 272 -3.08 19.71 -3.55
N LEU A 273 -4.09 20.56 -3.79
CA LEU A 273 -4.66 20.74 -5.12
C LEU A 273 -3.80 21.73 -5.93
N GLY A 274 -3.75 21.55 -7.25
CA GLY A 274 -3.11 22.50 -8.17
C GLY A 274 -1.59 22.31 -8.36
N GLN A 275 -0.88 23.42 -8.58
CA GLN A 275 0.50 23.42 -9.10
C GLN A 275 1.58 22.98 -8.09
N THR A 276 1.29 23.09 -6.80
CA THR A 276 2.19 22.68 -5.71
C THR A 276 2.08 21.20 -5.36
N ARG A 277 1.16 20.47 -5.98
CA ARG A 277 0.96 19.05 -5.74
C ARG A 277 2.24 18.24 -5.99
N HIS A 278 2.59 17.41 -5.02
CA HIS A 278 3.78 16.58 -4.93
C HIS A 278 5.10 17.34 -4.98
N GLN A 279 5.10 18.66 -4.78
CA GLN A 279 6.32 19.40 -4.48
C GLN A 279 6.79 19.05 -3.07
N ARG A 280 8.07 19.31 -2.80
CA ARG A 280 8.63 19.22 -1.45
C ARG A 280 7.78 20.01 -0.45
N ALA A 281 7.64 19.50 0.77
CA ALA A 281 7.12 20.32 1.85
C ALA A 281 8.20 21.35 2.25
N PRO A 282 7.85 22.65 2.38
CA PRO A 282 8.82 23.68 2.76
C PRO A 282 9.30 23.51 4.20
N TRP A 283 10.54 23.94 4.47
CA TRP A 283 11.12 24.03 5.82
C TRP A 283 11.39 25.49 6.19
N PRO A 284 10.92 25.98 7.34
CA PRO A 284 9.86 25.42 8.19
C PRO A 284 8.50 25.48 7.48
N SER A 285 7.62 24.52 7.78
CA SER A 285 6.32 24.45 7.10
C SER A 285 5.37 25.53 7.57
N GLN A 286 4.85 26.29 6.61
CA GLN A 286 3.61 27.04 6.73
C GLN A 286 2.41 26.26 6.16
N ALA A 287 2.63 25.06 5.64
CA ALA A 287 1.57 24.22 5.10
C ALA A 287 0.75 23.60 6.24
N ASP A 288 -0.54 23.44 5.99
CA ASP A 288 -1.42 22.77 6.93
C ASP A 288 -0.97 21.31 7.10
N ALA A 289 -0.97 20.86 8.36
CA ALA A 289 -0.61 19.51 8.78
C ALA A 289 -1.29 18.39 7.94
N GLY A 290 -2.54 18.61 7.54
CA GLY A 290 -3.31 17.66 6.73
C GLY A 290 -2.85 17.57 5.27
N GLU A 291 -2.14 18.59 4.77
CA GLU A 291 -1.71 18.69 3.37
C GLU A 291 -0.31 18.12 3.13
N VAL A 292 0.38 17.65 4.19
CA VAL A 292 1.73 17.10 4.08
C VAL A 292 1.70 15.60 4.29
N GLU A 293 2.24 14.87 3.32
CA GLU A 293 2.36 13.41 3.35
C GLU A 293 3.82 12.97 3.32
N TRP A 294 4.06 11.73 3.74
CA TRP A 294 5.38 11.08 3.72
C TRP A 294 5.20 9.58 3.54
N THR A 295 6.28 8.83 3.24
CA THR A 295 6.24 7.37 3.38
C THR A 295 6.19 7.00 4.85
N LYS A 296 5.03 6.48 5.25
CA LYS A 296 4.68 6.21 6.63
C LYS A 296 4.94 4.77 7.04
N SER A 297 4.78 3.84 6.11
CA SER A 297 5.08 2.44 6.37
C SER A 297 5.54 1.73 5.11
N THR A 298 6.26 0.65 5.32
CA THR A 298 6.70 -0.25 4.26
C THR A 298 6.58 -1.68 4.71
N THR A 299 6.29 -2.59 3.79
CA THR A 299 6.24 -4.03 4.08
C THR A 299 7.03 -4.82 3.05
N CYS A 300 7.60 -5.94 3.51
CA CYS A 300 8.26 -6.94 2.69
C CYS A 300 7.54 -8.27 2.88
N VAL A 301 7.06 -8.86 1.79
CA VAL A 301 6.22 -10.06 1.82
C VAL A 301 6.79 -11.13 0.89
N VAL A 302 6.89 -12.36 1.37
CA VAL A 302 7.22 -13.55 0.56
C VAL A 302 6.08 -14.55 0.66
N ILE A 303 5.57 -14.97 -0.50
CA ILE A 303 4.53 -15.98 -0.63
C ILE A 303 5.06 -17.12 -1.50
N GLY A 304 4.84 -18.35 -1.01
CA GLY A 304 5.10 -19.57 -1.76
C GLY A 304 3.86 -20.45 -1.83
N GLN A 305 4.03 -21.67 -2.35
CA GLN A 305 2.90 -22.56 -2.66
C GLN A 305 2.02 -22.91 -1.44
N ASP A 306 2.61 -22.91 -0.24
CA ASP A 306 1.91 -23.22 1.02
C ASP A 306 1.37 -21.98 1.76
N GLY A 307 1.40 -20.80 1.12
CA GLY A 307 0.89 -19.55 1.67
C GLY A 307 1.98 -18.52 2.00
N LEU A 308 1.70 -17.66 2.98
CA LEU A 308 2.60 -16.59 3.42
C LEU A 308 3.80 -17.17 4.17
N ARG A 309 5.01 -16.88 3.73
CA ARG A 309 6.25 -17.40 4.33
C ARG A 309 6.96 -16.39 5.22
N THR A 310 7.06 -15.15 4.76
CA THR A 310 7.70 -14.06 5.48
C THR A 310 6.87 -12.79 5.35
N PHE A 311 6.71 -12.09 6.45
CA PHE A 311 6.10 -10.75 6.49
C PHE A 311 6.92 -9.85 7.41
N LEU A 312 7.52 -8.82 6.85
CA LEU A 312 8.26 -7.78 7.54
C LEU A 312 7.51 -6.45 7.40
N TYR A 313 7.56 -5.60 8.43
CA TYR A 313 7.07 -4.23 8.34
C TYR A 313 7.96 -3.24 9.09
N GLU A 314 7.97 -2.01 8.59
CA GLU A 314 8.56 -0.84 9.25
C GLU A 314 7.55 0.30 9.21
N GLU A 315 7.46 1.07 10.28
CA GLU A 315 6.56 2.21 10.38
C GLU A 315 7.22 3.42 11.01
N ARG A 316 6.86 4.57 10.48
CA ARG A 316 7.27 5.86 11.00
C ARG A 316 6.07 6.64 11.48
N HIS A 317 6.28 7.33 12.59
CA HIS A 317 5.24 8.10 13.24
C HIS A 317 5.82 9.45 13.64
N VAL A 318 5.09 10.52 13.28
CA VAL A 318 5.28 11.86 13.85
C VAL A 318 4.04 12.14 14.68
N THR A 319 4.20 12.31 15.99
CA THR A 319 3.07 12.65 16.87
C THR A 319 2.64 14.10 16.63
N PRO A 320 1.35 14.44 16.82
CA PRO A 320 0.91 15.84 16.78
C PRO A 320 1.76 16.71 17.71
N GLY A 321 2.25 17.84 17.19
CA GLY A 321 3.11 18.77 17.93
C GLY A 321 4.61 18.40 17.94
N GLN A 322 5.01 17.20 17.51
CA GLN A 322 6.41 16.95 17.21
C GLN A 322 6.79 17.62 15.88
N PRO A 323 7.94 18.31 15.83
CA PRO A 323 8.46 18.81 14.55
C PRO A 323 8.82 17.61 13.68
N TRP A 324 8.47 17.69 12.39
CA TRP A 324 8.97 16.72 11.42
C TRP A 324 10.47 16.96 11.13
N PRO A 325 11.22 15.98 10.58
CA PRO A 325 12.66 16.11 10.32
C PRO A 325 13.02 17.33 9.48
N GLN A 326 14.16 18.01 9.72
CA GLN A 326 14.56 19.25 9.02
C GLN A 326 15.48 19.04 7.80
N THR A 327 16.02 17.83 7.64
CA THR A 327 16.89 17.42 6.53
C THR A 327 16.47 16.03 6.09
N ILE A 328 16.85 15.62 4.88
CA ILE A 328 16.61 14.25 4.41
C ILE A 328 17.35 13.26 5.30
N SER A 329 18.60 13.56 5.66
CA SER A 329 19.40 12.73 6.54
C SER A 329 18.80 12.54 7.93
N ALA A 330 18.00 13.50 8.40
CA ALA A 330 17.27 13.41 9.68
C ALA A 330 15.94 12.66 9.54
N ALA A 331 15.35 12.61 8.34
CA ALA A 331 14.25 11.71 8.04
C ALA A 331 14.85 10.31 7.85
N ALA A 332 15.27 9.66 8.94
CA ALA A 332 15.85 8.32 8.83
C ALA A 332 14.87 7.38 8.09
N PHE A 333 15.39 6.73 7.06
CA PHE A 333 14.69 5.72 6.26
C PHE A 333 15.29 4.36 6.60
N PRO A 334 14.50 3.27 6.57
CA PRO A 334 15.03 1.93 6.75
C PRO A 334 16.08 1.70 5.67
N ALA A 335 17.25 1.27 6.11
CA ALA A 335 18.41 1.04 5.27
C ALA A 335 18.68 -0.46 5.12
N SER A 336 18.20 -1.27 6.06
CA SER A 336 18.40 -2.71 6.08
C SER A 336 17.20 -3.45 6.67
N SER A 337 17.17 -4.75 6.46
CA SER A 337 16.19 -5.66 7.06
C SER A 337 16.20 -5.67 8.58
N ALA A 338 17.31 -5.28 9.22
CA ALA A 338 17.41 -5.15 10.67
C ALA A 338 16.52 -4.03 11.25
N ASP A 339 16.09 -3.08 10.41
CA ASP A 339 15.16 -2.01 10.81
C ASP A 339 13.70 -2.50 10.86
N TYR A 340 13.42 -3.68 10.30
CA TYR A 340 12.07 -4.21 10.16
C TYR A 340 11.66 -5.11 11.32
N THR A 341 10.37 -5.07 11.65
CA THR A 341 9.73 -6.03 12.56
C THR A 341 9.20 -7.22 11.77
N LEU A 342 9.58 -8.43 12.18
CA LEU A 342 9.06 -9.70 11.66
C LEU A 342 7.71 -10.04 12.30
N VAL A 343 6.67 -10.25 11.48
CA VAL A 343 5.30 -10.62 11.94
C VAL A 343 5.12 -12.13 11.97
N THR A 344 5.62 -12.80 10.94
CA THR A 344 5.57 -14.26 10.85
C THR A 344 6.78 -14.76 10.10
N GLU A 345 7.35 -15.83 10.63
CA GLU A 345 8.25 -16.73 9.95
C GLU A 345 7.54 -18.08 10.00
N LEU A 346 7.01 -18.54 8.87
CA LEU A 346 6.68 -19.96 8.81
C LEU A 346 8.01 -20.70 8.72
N ALA A 347 8.34 -21.46 9.77
CA ALA A 347 9.43 -22.42 9.70
C ALA A 347 9.24 -23.27 8.44
N ALA A 348 10.22 -23.25 7.54
CA ALA A 348 10.23 -24.10 6.36
C ALA A 348 9.97 -25.54 6.84
N ARG A 349 8.85 -26.12 6.38
CA ARG A 349 8.49 -27.50 6.73
C ARG A 349 9.30 -28.50 5.94
#